data_AF-A0A8H8JE57-F1
#
_entry.id   AF-A0A8H8JE57-F1
#
_cell.length_a   1.000
_cell.length_b   1.000
_cell.length_c   1.000
_cell.angle_alpha   90.00
_cell.angle_beta   90.00
_cell.angle_gamma   90.00
#
_symmetry.space_group_name_H-M   'P 1'
#
loop_
_entity.id
_entity.type
_entity.pdbx_description
1 polymer ?
#
loop_
_entity_poly.entity_id
_entity_poly.type
_entity_poly.pdbx_seq_one_letter_code
_entity_poly.pdbx_strand_id
1 'polypeptide(L)'
;MEGARVWGRTEGEMKTLAAENAQRERELIAADIIIEDDTRVGPKNPYQLEHNEEHAALVMANLKHSLNSMILKLFGGRTRGEPLKVRWIEAEFPWTTPSFEVEVWFQGKWLEILGCGVVKEPTLLRGGVNESIAWAFGLGLERIAMVLYSIPDIRLFWSTDERFLNQFTQGKISTFQPFSKYPICWRDISFWKSDQFHENDLCDIVRDAAQDLVEDVILTDKFVHPKTNKTSLCYRVNYRSMERSLTNDEVNVLHQAIEQRVTQELGVEIRR
;
A
#
# COMPACT_ATOMS: atom_id res chain seq x y z
N MET A 1 -8.51 -0.64 -1.77
CA MET A 1 -9.81 -0.18 -2.32
C MET A 1 -9.57 0.37 -3.71
N GLU A 2 -10.46 0.08 -4.64
CA GLU A 2 -10.36 0.52 -6.02
C GLU A 2 -11.59 1.35 -6.38
N GLY A 3 -11.42 2.29 -7.29
CA GLY A 3 -12.50 3.11 -7.81
C GLY A 3 -12.27 3.46 -9.27
N ALA A 4 -13.35 3.57 -10.02
CA ALA A 4 -13.32 4.02 -11.40
C ALA A 4 -14.53 4.90 -11.69
N ARG A 5 -14.39 5.78 -12.67
CA ARG A 5 -15.50 6.55 -13.23
C ARG A 5 -15.43 6.48 -14.74
N VAL A 6 -16.59 6.22 -15.34
CA VAL A 6 -16.74 5.95 -16.78
C VAL A 6 -17.68 6.98 -17.37
N TRP A 7 -17.37 7.41 -18.59
CA TRP A 7 -18.20 8.26 -19.43
C TRP A 7 -18.34 7.63 -20.81
N GLY A 8 -19.46 7.87 -21.48
CA GLY A 8 -19.49 7.73 -22.93
C GLY A 8 -18.62 8.81 -23.59
N ARG A 9 -18.42 8.67 -24.90
CA ARG A 9 -17.58 9.59 -25.70
C ARG A 9 -18.37 10.73 -26.34
N THR A 10 -19.58 11.00 -25.86
CA THR A 10 -20.46 11.98 -26.49
C THR A 10 -20.01 13.41 -26.16
N GLU A 11 -20.21 14.35 -27.09
CA GLU A 11 -19.93 15.77 -26.82
C GLU A 11 -20.73 16.31 -25.62
N GLY A 12 -21.94 15.81 -25.42
CA GLY A 12 -22.79 16.20 -24.30
C GLY A 12 -22.15 15.86 -22.96
N GLU A 13 -21.69 14.61 -22.80
CA GLU A 13 -20.99 14.18 -21.58
C GLU A 13 -19.67 14.93 -21.38
N MET A 14 -18.91 15.18 -22.44
CA MET A 14 -17.65 15.93 -22.34
C MET A 14 -17.88 17.38 -21.92
N LYS A 15 -18.96 18.03 -22.39
CA LYS A 15 -19.35 19.37 -21.92
C LYS A 15 -19.73 19.37 -20.44
N THR A 16 -20.48 18.36 -19.98
CA THR A 16 -20.80 18.21 -18.55
C THR A 16 -19.53 17.97 -17.72
N LEU A 17 -18.64 17.10 -18.19
CA LEU A 17 -17.37 16.80 -17.53
C LEU A 17 -16.47 18.04 -17.40
N ALA A 18 -16.38 18.86 -18.45
CA ALA A 18 -15.65 20.11 -18.43
C ALA A 18 -16.23 21.09 -17.39
N ALA A 19 -17.55 21.20 -17.29
CA ALA A 19 -18.21 22.04 -16.29
C ALA A 19 -17.95 21.54 -14.86
N GLU A 20 -17.99 20.22 -14.64
CA GLU A 20 -17.63 19.61 -13.35
C GLU A 20 -16.17 19.91 -12.96
N ASN A 21 -15.24 19.80 -13.91
CA ASN A 21 -13.82 20.09 -13.69
C ASN A 21 -13.63 21.54 -13.27
N ALA A 22 -14.21 22.49 -14.02
CA ALA A 22 -14.10 23.91 -13.70
C ALA A 22 -14.68 24.26 -12.31
N GLN A 23 -15.77 23.59 -11.90
CA GLN A 23 -16.32 23.78 -10.57
C GLN A 23 -15.38 23.25 -9.48
N ARG A 24 -14.89 22.02 -9.62
CA ARG A 24 -14.02 21.39 -8.61
C ARG A 24 -12.66 22.07 -8.52
N GLU A 25 -12.13 22.58 -9.63
CA GLU A 25 -10.92 23.39 -9.65
C GLU A 25 -11.08 24.66 -8.81
N ARG A 26 -12.19 25.40 -8.96
CA ARG A 26 -12.48 26.58 -8.12
C ARG A 26 -12.54 26.23 -6.63
N GLU A 27 -13.17 25.10 -6.30
CA GLU A 27 -13.26 24.62 -4.92
C GLU A 27 -11.88 24.28 -4.34
N LEU A 28 -11.01 23.63 -5.12
CA LEU A 28 -9.64 23.30 -4.71
C LEU A 28 -8.75 24.53 -4.56
N ILE A 29 -8.85 25.51 -5.47
CA ILE A 29 -8.12 26.79 -5.38
C ILE A 29 -8.50 27.55 -4.11
N ALA A 30 -9.78 27.49 -3.71
CA ALA A 30 -10.27 28.15 -2.50
C ALA A 30 -9.99 27.36 -1.20
N ALA A 31 -9.50 26.13 -1.31
CA ALA A 31 -9.26 25.26 -0.17
C ALA A 31 -7.84 25.38 0.40
N ASP A 32 -7.66 24.92 1.64
CA ASP A 32 -6.37 24.90 2.34
C ASP A 32 -5.52 23.69 1.88
N ILE A 33 -5.17 23.68 0.60
CA ILE A 33 -4.41 22.62 -0.06
C ILE A 33 -3.41 23.23 -1.06
N ILE A 34 -2.18 22.71 -1.04
CA ILE A 34 -1.12 22.99 -1.99
C ILE A 34 -0.97 21.76 -2.86
N ILE A 35 -1.20 21.92 -4.16
CA ILE A 35 -1.13 20.84 -5.16
C ILE A 35 0.12 21.08 -6.01
N GLU A 36 1.13 20.22 -5.84
CA GLU A 36 2.36 20.18 -6.63
C GLU A 36 2.17 19.18 -7.78
N ASP A 37 1.95 19.66 -8.99
CA ASP A 37 1.70 18.82 -10.15
C ASP A 37 2.51 19.28 -11.36
N ASP A 38 3.76 18.82 -11.41
CA ASP A 38 4.69 19.06 -12.52
C ASP A 38 4.61 17.98 -13.61
N THR A 39 3.65 17.06 -13.51
CA THR A 39 3.53 15.93 -14.43
C THR A 39 3.13 16.38 -15.83
N ARG A 40 3.65 15.71 -16.85
CA ARG A 40 3.39 16.04 -18.25
C ARG A 40 2.99 14.82 -19.03
N VAL A 41 2.04 15.01 -19.94
CA VAL A 41 1.78 14.02 -20.98
C VAL A 41 2.91 14.13 -21.99
N GLY A 42 3.63 13.04 -22.18
CA GLY A 42 4.83 12.99 -23.03
C GLY A 42 5.14 11.56 -23.47
N PRO A 43 6.27 11.33 -24.16
CA PRO A 43 6.55 10.02 -24.77
C PRO A 43 6.59 8.84 -23.78
N LYS A 44 6.92 9.10 -22.51
CA LYS A 44 6.96 8.09 -21.44
C LYS A 44 5.62 7.89 -20.72
N ASN A 45 4.70 8.83 -20.87
CA ASN A 45 3.39 8.80 -20.22
C ASN A 45 2.33 9.41 -21.17
N PRO A 46 2.10 8.79 -22.35
CA PRO A 46 1.33 9.42 -23.40
C PRO A 46 -0.18 9.21 -23.22
N TYR A 47 -0.98 9.99 -23.95
CA TYR A 47 -2.32 9.55 -24.30
C TYR A 47 -2.25 8.32 -25.22
N GLN A 48 -3.26 7.47 -25.14
CA GLN A 48 -3.38 6.32 -26.02
C GLN A 48 -4.05 6.70 -27.35
N LEU A 49 -3.69 6.02 -28.43
CA LEU A 49 -4.15 6.33 -29.79
C LEU A 49 -5.66 6.11 -29.98
N GLU A 50 -6.24 5.21 -29.20
CA GLU A 50 -7.65 4.86 -29.24
C GLU A 50 -8.56 5.94 -28.64
N HIS A 51 -7.98 6.90 -27.89
CA HIS A 51 -8.73 7.97 -27.24
C HIS A 51 -8.49 9.30 -27.94
N ASN A 52 -9.56 10.08 -28.08
CA ASN A 52 -9.44 11.48 -28.46
C ASN A 52 -8.67 12.23 -27.34
N GLU A 53 -7.63 12.98 -27.71
CA GLU A 53 -6.74 13.64 -26.74
C GLU A 53 -7.46 14.67 -25.87
N GLU A 54 -8.43 15.42 -26.42
CA GLU A 54 -9.20 16.41 -25.67
C GLU A 54 -10.09 15.73 -24.62
N HIS A 55 -10.73 14.62 -24.99
CA HIS A 55 -11.55 13.82 -24.07
C HIS A 55 -10.67 13.20 -22.98
N ALA A 56 -9.51 12.65 -23.35
CA ALA A 56 -8.55 12.09 -22.40
C ALA A 56 -8.01 13.15 -21.43
N ALA A 57 -7.76 14.37 -21.91
CA ALA A 57 -7.36 15.50 -21.09
C ALA A 57 -8.45 15.89 -20.07
N LEU A 58 -9.73 15.92 -20.48
CA LEU A 58 -10.85 16.20 -19.58
C LEU A 58 -11.01 15.11 -18.51
N VAL A 59 -10.88 13.84 -18.89
CA VAL A 59 -10.94 12.69 -17.97
C VAL A 59 -9.76 12.73 -16.99
N MET A 60 -8.55 13.02 -17.47
CA MET A 60 -7.36 13.18 -16.63
C MET A 60 -7.53 14.34 -15.65
N ALA A 61 -8.01 15.50 -16.09
CA ALA A 61 -8.29 16.63 -15.19
C ALA A 61 -9.32 16.23 -14.12
N ASN A 62 -10.39 15.52 -14.51
CA ASN A 62 -11.40 15.04 -13.57
C ASN A 62 -10.84 14.08 -12.54
N LEU A 63 -9.96 13.15 -12.95
CA LEU A 63 -9.24 12.24 -12.06
C LEU A 63 -8.49 13.05 -11.00
N LYS A 64 -7.65 13.99 -11.44
CA LYS A 64 -6.81 14.80 -10.54
C LYS A 64 -7.65 15.61 -9.56
N HIS A 65 -8.65 16.33 -10.03
CA HIS A 65 -9.51 17.12 -9.15
C HIS A 65 -10.30 16.25 -8.17
N SER A 66 -10.82 15.09 -8.61
CA SER A 66 -11.58 14.17 -7.75
C SER A 66 -10.71 13.61 -6.62
N LEU A 67 -9.49 13.18 -6.96
CA LEU A 67 -8.55 12.63 -5.98
C LEU A 67 -8.03 13.70 -5.01
N ASN A 68 -7.69 14.89 -5.49
CA ASN A 68 -7.31 16.00 -4.62
C ASN A 68 -8.45 16.36 -3.64
N SER A 69 -9.71 16.34 -4.11
CA SER A 69 -10.88 16.60 -3.24
C SER A 69 -11.10 15.49 -2.21
N MET A 70 -10.88 14.23 -2.58
CA MET A 70 -10.93 13.11 -1.64
C MET A 70 -9.83 13.24 -0.58
N ILE A 71 -8.59 13.50 -1.01
CA ILE A 71 -7.43 13.66 -0.14
C ILE A 71 -7.65 14.83 0.83
N LEU A 72 -8.17 15.96 0.35
CA LEU A 72 -8.54 17.09 1.18
C LEU A 72 -9.56 16.70 2.26
N LYS A 73 -10.60 15.93 1.93
CA LYS A 73 -11.59 15.47 2.91
C LYS A 73 -10.98 14.57 3.99
N LEU A 74 -10.03 13.71 3.60
CA LEU A 74 -9.38 12.75 4.49
C LEU A 74 -8.32 13.40 5.39
N PHE A 75 -7.46 14.25 4.84
CA PHE A 75 -6.27 14.79 5.50
C PHE A 75 -6.37 16.28 5.84
N GLY A 76 -7.28 17.03 5.22
CA GLY A 76 -7.45 18.46 5.45
C GLY A 76 -7.71 18.79 6.91
N GLY A 77 -7.14 19.90 7.39
CA GLY A 77 -7.23 20.34 8.78
C GLY A 77 -6.47 19.48 9.80
N ARG A 78 -5.74 18.44 9.36
CA ARG A 78 -4.98 17.53 10.24
C ARG A 78 -3.47 17.76 10.19
N THR A 79 -3.03 18.76 9.46
CA THR A 79 -1.63 19.09 9.12
C THR A 79 -0.99 20.10 10.07
N ARG A 80 -1.24 19.99 11.38
CA ARG A 80 -0.64 20.85 12.45
C ARG A 80 -0.64 22.36 12.14
N GLY A 81 -1.68 22.86 11.48
CA GLY A 81 -1.82 24.28 11.13
C GLY A 81 -1.11 24.73 9.85
N GLU A 82 -0.52 23.80 9.10
CA GLU A 82 -0.04 24.04 7.73
C GLU A 82 -1.10 23.60 6.70
N PRO A 83 -1.13 24.21 5.50
CA PRO A 83 -1.93 23.71 4.39
C PRO A 83 -1.59 22.25 4.06
N LEU A 84 -2.59 21.48 3.60
CA LEU A 84 -2.35 20.12 3.13
C LEU A 84 -1.50 20.14 1.86
N LYS A 85 -0.37 19.44 1.81
CA LYS A 85 0.45 19.35 0.60
C LYS A 85 0.25 18.01 -0.09
N VAL A 86 0.00 18.05 -1.39
CA VAL A 86 -0.20 16.90 -2.25
C VAL A 86 0.72 17.04 -3.45
N ARG A 87 1.42 15.96 -3.83
CA ARG A 87 2.23 15.95 -5.04
C ARG A 87 1.86 14.79 -5.97
N TRP A 88 1.92 15.07 -7.25
CA TRP A 88 1.67 14.13 -8.33
C TRP A 88 2.98 13.69 -8.96
N ILE A 89 3.12 12.38 -9.15
CA ILE A 89 4.32 11.77 -9.69
C ILE A 89 3.91 10.94 -10.92
N GLU A 90 4.65 11.06 -12.02
CA GLU A 90 4.45 10.19 -13.18
C GLU A 90 4.77 8.74 -12.82
N ALA A 91 3.90 7.82 -13.21
CA ALA A 91 4.06 6.39 -12.98
C ALA A 91 3.75 5.61 -14.26
N GLU A 92 4.11 4.32 -14.28
CA GLU A 92 3.78 3.42 -15.38
C GLU A 92 2.99 2.22 -14.85
N PHE A 93 1.78 2.03 -15.39
CA PHE A 93 0.95 0.87 -15.08
C PHE A 93 0.53 0.15 -16.36
N PRO A 94 0.41 -1.20 -16.35
CA PRO A 94 0.04 -1.94 -17.54
C PRO A 94 -1.36 -1.61 -18.08
N TRP A 95 -2.28 -1.15 -17.23
CA TRP A 95 -3.71 -0.97 -17.52
C TRP A 95 -4.18 0.49 -17.62
N THR A 96 -3.32 1.48 -17.37
CA THR A 96 -3.66 2.92 -17.50
C THR A 96 -2.58 3.70 -18.25
N THR A 97 -2.96 4.74 -18.98
CA THR A 97 -2.06 5.76 -19.55
C THR A 97 -2.86 7.02 -19.95
N PRO A 98 -2.44 8.23 -19.56
CA PRO A 98 -1.32 8.50 -18.65
C PRO A 98 -1.62 8.02 -17.22
N SER A 99 -0.55 7.73 -16.48
CA SER A 99 -0.56 7.11 -15.15
C SER A 99 0.21 7.95 -14.13
N PHE A 100 -0.26 7.92 -12.89
CA PHE A 100 0.26 8.75 -11.81
C PHE A 100 0.20 8.05 -10.46
N GLU A 101 1.15 8.38 -9.60
CA GLU A 101 1.08 8.16 -8.16
C GLU A 101 0.82 9.48 -7.45
N VAL A 102 0.16 9.40 -6.29
CA VAL A 102 -0.13 10.58 -5.47
C VAL A 102 0.41 10.39 -4.08
N GLU A 103 1.17 11.38 -3.64
CA GLU A 103 1.71 11.44 -2.28
C GLU A 103 1.18 12.63 -1.51
N VAL A 104 1.06 12.46 -0.20
CA VAL A 104 0.59 13.49 0.74
C VAL A 104 1.69 13.76 1.76
N TRP A 105 1.97 15.04 2.02
CA TRP A 105 2.86 15.43 3.11
C TRP A 105 2.12 15.31 4.44
N PHE A 106 2.53 14.37 5.28
CA PHE A 106 1.88 14.15 6.56
C PHE A 106 2.90 13.72 7.61
N GLN A 107 2.84 14.34 8.80
CA GLN A 107 3.77 14.05 9.91
C GLN A 107 5.27 14.12 9.53
N GLY A 108 5.64 15.07 8.66
CA GLY A 108 7.04 15.33 8.32
C GLY A 108 7.64 14.39 7.27
N LYS A 109 6.81 13.61 6.57
CA LYS A 109 7.23 12.76 5.45
C LYS A 109 6.21 12.75 4.32
N TRP A 110 6.69 12.47 3.11
CA TRP A 110 5.83 12.13 1.98
C TRP A 110 5.32 10.71 2.12
N LEU A 111 4.02 10.53 1.90
CA LEU A 111 3.34 9.24 1.98
C LEU A 111 2.62 8.98 0.67
N GLU A 112 3.03 7.95 -0.05
CA GLU A 112 2.30 7.41 -1.20
C GLU A 112 0.96 6.81 -0.75
N ILE A 113 -0.13 7.35 -1.30
CA ILE A 113 -1.50 7.01 -0.89
C ILE A 113 -2.19 6.13 -1.94
N LEU A 114 -1.93 6.37 -3.22
CA LEU A 114 -2.62 5.70 -4.32
C LEU A 114 -1.84 5.77 -5.64
N GLY A 115 -2.15 4.83 -6.53
CA GLY A 115 -1.82 4.87 -7.96
C GLY A 115 -3.10 5.03 -8.79
N CYS A 116 -3.02 5.71 -9.92
CA CYS A 116 -4.17 6.03 -10.76
C CYS A 116 -3.80 6.33 -12.21
N GLY A 117 -4.80 6.46 -13.08
CA GLY A 117 -4.60 6.91 -14.45
C GLY A 117 -5.85 6.79 -15.32
N VAL A 118 -5.74 7.22 -16.56
CA VAL A 118 -6.78 7.01 -17.59
C VAL A 118 -6.73 5.56 -18.06
N VAL A 119 -7.85 4.84 -18.00
CA VAL A 119 -7.90 3.40 -18.27
C VAL A 119 -7.59 3.12 -19.74
N LYS A 120 -6.74 2.12 -20.00
CA LYS A 120 -6.43 1.70 -21.38
C LYS A 120 -7.64 1.05 -22.05
N GLU A 121 -7.84 1.33 -23.33
CA GLU A 121 -8.95 0.80 -24.14
C GLU A 121 -9.09 -0.72 -24.07
N PRO A 122 -8.01 -1.53 -24.20
CA PRO A 122 -8.13 -2.98 -24.11
C PRO A 122 -8.63 -3.45 -22.74
N THR A 123 -8.41 -2.68 -21.67
CA THR A 123 -8.91 -3.00 -20.33
C THR A 123 -10.42 -2.75 -20.24
N LEU A 124 -10.92 -1.64 -20.80
CA LEU A 124 -12.35 -1.35 -20.86
C LEU A 124 -13.10 -2.41 -21.68
N LEU A 125 -12.59 -2.75 -22.85
CA LEU A 125 -13.19 -3.76 -23.74
C LEU A 125 -13.26 -5.15 -23.08
N ARG A 126 -12.18 -5.58 -22.41
CA ARG A 126 -12.20 -6.85 -21.64
C ARG A 126 -13.21 -6.84 -20.50
N GLY A 127 -13.48 -5.68 -19.92
CA GLY A 127 -14.51 -5.48 -18.89
C GLY A 127 -15.94 -5.38 -19.44
N GLY A 128 -16.15 -5.46 -20.75
CA GLY A 128 -17.47 -5.29 -21.39
C GLY A 128 -17.94 -3.83 -21.44
N VAL A 129 -17.04 -2.87 -21.22
CA VAL A 129 -17.34 -1.43 -21.23
C VAL A 129 -16.91 -0.86 -22.58
N ASN A 130 -17.86 -0.73 -23.50
CA ASN A 130 -17.61 -0.30 -24.89
C ASN A 130 -17.86 1.20 -25.08
N GLU A 131 -17.25 1.78 -26.12
CA GLU A 131 -17.47 3.18 -26.55
C GLU A 131 -17.33 4.23 -25.43
N SER A 132 -16.49 3.92 -24.45
CA SER A 132 -16.36 4.68 -23.21
C SER A 132 -14.94 5.17 -23.01
N ILE A 133 -14.78 6.14 -22.11
CA ILE A 133 -13.51 6.55 -21.56
C ILE A 133 -13.62 6.59 -20.04
N ALA A 134 -12.55 6.26 -19.32
CA ALA A 134 -12.59 6.17 -17.88
C ALA A 134 -11.26 6.53 -17.24
N TRP A 135 -11.31 6.91 -15.98
CA TRP A 135 -10.15 6.83 -15.11
C TRP A 135 -10.38 5.79 -14.02
N ALA A 136 -9.28 5.26 -13.47
CA ALA A 136 -9.30 4.38 -12.31
C ALA A 136 -8.21 4.78 -11.31
N PHE A 137 -8.42 4.43 -10.04
CA PHE A 137 -7.40 4.51 -8.98
C PHE A 137 -7.46 3.27 -8.08
N GLY A 138 -6.32 2.95 -7.47
CA GLY A 138 -6.20 1.99 -6.38
C GLY A 138 -5.53 2.65 -5.19
N LEU A 139 -6.16 2.58 -4.01
CA LEU A 139 -5.64 3.12 -2.77
C LEU A 139 -5.48 2.03 -1.70
N GLY A 140 -4.42 2.15 -0.89
CA GLY A 140 -4.15 1.26 0.24
C GLY A 140 -4.91 1.71 1.48
N LEU A 141 -6.03 1.06 1.81
CA LEU A 141 -6.88 1.44 2.94
C LEU A 141 -6.12 1.31 4.26
N GLU A 142 -5.38 0.22 4.43
CA GLU A 142 -4.61 -0.10 5.61
C GLU A 142 -3.54 0.97 5.84
N ARG A 143 -2.81 1.36 4.79
CA ARG A 143 -1.78 2.41 4.87
C ARG A 143 -2.39 3.74 5.30
N ILE A 144 -3.50 4.15 4.68
CA ILE A 144 -4.21 5.38 5.04
C ILE A 144 -4.73 5.31 6.48
N ALA A 145 -5.34 4.20 6.87
CA ALA A 145 -5.89 4.01 8.21
C ALA A 145 -4.79 4.00 9.27
N MET A 146 -3.66 3.33 9.04
CA MET A 146 -2.52 3.35 9.94
C MET A 146 -2.01 4.76 10.20
N VAL A 147 -1.96 5.59 9.15
CA VAL A 147 -1.50 6.97 9.26
C VAL A 147 -2.54 7.85 9.97
N LEU A 148 -3.80 7.81 9.54
CA LEU A 148 -4.86 8.67 10.07
C LEU A 148 -5.23 8.33 11.51
N TYR A 149 -5.27 7.04 11.84
CA TYR A 149 -5.61 6.55 13.18
C TYR A 149 -4.37 6.28 14.04
N SER A 150 -3.14 6.47 13.53
CA SER A 150 -1.89 6.15 14.24
C SER A 150 -1.80 4.69 14.71
N ILE A 151 -2.31 3.75 13.89
CA ILE A 151 -2.25 2.32 14.17
C ILE A 151 -0.82 1.84 13.87
N PRO A 152 -0.11 1.28 14.86
CA PRO A 152 1.33 0.99 14.73
C PRO A 152 1.63 -0.29 13.96
N ASP A 153 0.64 -1.17 13.79
CA ASP A 153 0.82 -2.50 13.22
C ASP A 153 -0.39 -2.90 12.38
N ILE A 154 -0.15 -3.36 11.15
CA ILE A 154 -1.19 -3.76 10.20
C ILE A 154 -1.98 -4.99 10.68
N ARG A 155 -1.38 -5.86 11.51
CA ARG A 155 -2.02 -7.07 12.05
C ARG A 155 -3.23 -6.72 12.92
N LEU A 156 -3.27 -5.52 13.50
CA LEU A 156 -4.42 -5.06 14.30
C LEU A 156 -5.72 -5.00 13.49
N PHE A 157 -5.67 -4.81 12.17
CA PHE A 157 -6.89 -4.84 11.34
C PHE A 157 -7.58 -6.20 11.31
N TRP A 158 -6.88 -7.27 11.70
CA TRP A 158 -7.39 -8.63 11.78
C TRP A 158 -7.65 -9.09 13.21
N SER A 159 -7.39 -8.23 14.20
CA SER A 159 -7.62 -8.54 15.61
C SER A 159 -9.11 -8.60 15.92
N THR A 160 -9.50 -9.57 16.74
CA THR A 160 -10.87 -9.69 17.26
C THR A 160 -11.02 -9.08 18.65
N ASP A 161 -9.96 -8.43 19.15
CA ASP A 161 -9.91 -7.83 20.47
C ASP A 161 -10.82 -6.61 20.59
N GLU A 162 -11.79 -6.69 21.50
CA GLU A 162 -12.71 -5.60 21.80
C GLU A 162 -11.99 -4.29 22.21
N ARG A 163 -10.79 -4.38 22.81
CA ARG A 163 -9.96 -3.21 23.15
C ARG A 163 -9.51 -2.43 21.93
N PHE A 164 -9.36 -3.08 20.78
CA PHE A 164 -9.08 -2.44 19.50
C PHE A 164 -10.39 -1.99 18.84
N LEU A 165 -11.35 -2.90 18.69
CA LEU A 165 -12.59 -2.67 17.94
C LEU A 165 -13.43 -1.51 18.51
N ASN A 166 -13.47 -1.35 19.84
CA ASN A 166 -14.25 -0.31 20.51
C ASN A 166 -13.64 1.10 20.44
N GLN A 167 -12.46 1.29 19.81
CA GLN A 167 -11.82 2.62 19.71
C GLN A 167 -12.28 3.46 18.52
N PHE A 168 -13.02 2.87 17.58
CA PHE A 168 -13.39 3.51 16.32
C PHE A 168 -14.90 3.77 16.26
N THR A 169 -15.27 4.91 15.69
CA THR A 169 -16.67 5.29 15.49
C THR A 169 -16.84 5.83 14.09
N GLN A 170 -17.94 5.44 13.43
CA GLN A 170 -18.21 5.86 12.06
C GLN A 170 -18.14 7.39 11.90
N GLY A 171 -17.45 7.85 10.85
CA GLY A 171 -17.32 9.26 10.51
C GLY A 171 -16.34 10.05 11.38
N LYS A 172 -15.71 9.43 12.38
CA LYS A 172 -14.74 10.10 13.26
C LYS A 172 -13.37 9.44 13.15
N ILE A 173 -12.37 10.24 12.79
CA ILE A 173 -10.97 9.83 12.87
C ILE A 173 -10.49 10.08 14.30
N SER A 174 -10.11 9.01 14.99
CA SER A 174 -9.56 9.01 16.35
C SER A 174 -8.10 8.57 16.33
N THR A 175 -7.30 9.03 17.30
CA THR A 175 -5.96 8.48 17.51
C THR A 175 -6.09 7.18 18.31
N PHE A 176 -5.67 6.07 17.72
CA PHE A 176 -5.55 4.77 18.38
C PHE A 176 -4.75 4.92 19.67
N GLN A 177 -5.29 4.37 20.75
CA GLN A 177 -4.66 4.27 22.05
C GLN A 177 -4.07 2.86 22.19
N PRO A 178 -2.74 2.72 22.19
CA PRO A 178 -2.12 1.43 22.42
C PRO A 178 -2.48 0.90 23.80
N PHE A 179 -2.94 -0.35 23.86
CA PHE A 179 -2.94 -1.13 25.09
C PHE A 179 -1.53 -1.71 25.35
N SER A 180 -1.30 -2.21 26.57
CA SER A 180 0.03 -2.68 26.99
C SER A 180 0.64 -3.67 26.00
N LYS A 181 1.86 -3.39 25.55
CA LYS A 181 2.59 -4.27 24.63
C LYS A 181 3.05 -5.51 25.37
N TYR A 182 2.72 -6.67 24.82
CA TYR A 182 3.24 -7.95 25.31
C TYR A 182 4.75 -8.09 24.99
N PRO A 183 5.53 -8.77 25.85
CA PRO A 183 6.97 -8.92 25.64
C PRO A 183 7.25 -9.71 24.35
N ILE A 184 8.35 -9.35 23.65
CA ILE A 184 8.84 -10.15 22.51
C ILE A 184 9.48 -11.41 23.04
N CYS A 185 9.21 -12.52 22.38
CA CYS A 185 10.01 -13.73 22.44
C CYS A 185 10.68 -13.90 21.07
N TRP A 186 12.01 -13.93 20.99
CA TRP A 186 12.71 -14.08 19.72
C TRP A 186 13.43 -15.43 19.64
N ARG A 187 13.57 -15.96 18.43
CA ARG A 187 14.37 -17.14 18.13
C ARG A 187 15.14 -16.91 16.84
N ASP A 188 16.37 -17.39 16.81
CA ASP A 188 17.23 -17.27 15.63
C ASP A 188 17.25 -18.62 14.89
N ILE A 189 17.04 -18.58 13.58
CA ILE A 189 17.20 -19.72 12.68
C ILE A 189 18.41 -19.46 11.77
N SER A 190 19.40 -20.34 11.87
CA SER A 190 20.61 -20.29 11.04
C SER A 190 20.65 -21.50 10.11
N PHE A 191 21.04 -21.29 8.86
CA PHE A 191 21.16 -22.36 7.88
C PHE A 191 22.15 -22.04 6.76
N TRP A 192 22.66 -23.09 6.12
CA TRP A 192 23.40 -22.97 4.88
C TRP A 192 22.44 -22.74 3.72
N LYS A 193 22.60 -21.60 3.05
CA LYS A 193 21.81 -21.20 1.88
C LYS A 193 21.97 -22.23 0.75
N SER A 194 20.83 -22.64 0.18
CA SER A 194 20.76 -23.40 -1.07
C SER A 194 20.71 -22.46 -2.28
N ASP A 195 20.97 -22.98 -3.48
CA ASP A 195 20.87 -22.19 -4.71
C ASP A 195 19.42 -21.78 -5.03
N GLN A 196 18.45 -22.55 -4.53
CA GLN A 196 17.01 -22.32 -4.71
C GLN A 196 16.39 -21.41 -3.65
N PHE A 197 17.13 -21.07 -2.59
CA PHE A 197 16.62 -20.24 -1.50
C PHE A 197 16.27 -18.82 -1.98
N HIS A 198 15.02 -18.43 -1.78
CA HIS A 198 14.54 -17.06 -1.85
C HIS A 198 13.99 -16.63 -0.47
N GLU A 199 14.29 -15.39 -0.06
CA GLU A 199 13.90 -14.88 1.26
C GLU A 199 12.38 -14.83 1.46
N ASN A 200 11.63 -14.54 0.39
CA ASN A 200 10.17 -14.56 0.45
C ASN A 200 9.61 -15.93 0.82
N ASP A 201 10.24 -17.02 0.37
CA ASP A 201 9.75 -18.38 0.68
C ASP A 201 9.90 -18.69 2.18
N LEU A 202 10.97 -18.19 2.82
CA LEU A 202 11.12 -18.24 4.27
C LEU A 202 10.02 -17.45 4.97
N CYS A 203 9.76 -16.22 4.52
CA CYS A 203 8.71 -15.37 5.08
C CYS A 203 7.32 -16.01 4.94
N ASP A 204 7.04 -16.69 3.82
CA ASP A 204 5.79 -17.40 3.59
C ASP A 204 5.64 -18.61 4.53
N ILE A 205 6.68 -19.42 4.68
CA ILE A 205 6.69 -20.53 5.65
C ILE A 205 6.43 -20.03 7.08
N VAL A 206 7.10 -18.94 7.47
CA VAL A 206 6.95 -18.34 8.81
C VAL A 206 5.51 -17.82 8.99
N ARG A 207 4.97 -17.12 8.00
CA ARG A 207 3.59 -16.61 8.01
C ARG A 207 2.57 -17.74 8.11
N ASP A 208 2.73 -18.81 7.34
CA ASP A 208 1.81 -19.95 7.37
C ASP A 208 1.85 -20.70 8.70
N ALA A 209 3.06 -20.87 9.27
CA ALA A 209 3.24 -21.66 10.49
C ALA A 209 2.82 -20.90 11.76
N ALA A 210 3.09 -19.59 11.84
CA ALA A 210 2.91 -18.79 13.05
C ALA A 210 1.92 -17.62 12.91
N GLN A 211 1.38 -17.38 11.71
CA GLN A 211 0.33 -16.40 11.42
C GLN A 211 0.64 -15.00 11.99
N ASP A 212 -0.28 -14.45 12.78
CA ASP A 212 -0.21 -13.12 13.36
C ASP A 212 0.72 -13.03 14.59
N LEU A 213 1.27 -14.17 15.06
CA LEU A 213 2.17 -14.21 16.22
C LEU A 213 3.58 -13.75 15.90
N VAL A 214 3.98 -13.72 14.63
CA VAL A 214 5.27 -13.18 14.19
C VAL A 214 5.11 -11.71 13.81
N GLU A 215 5.91 -10.86 14.46
CA GLU A 215 5.96 -9.42 14.20
C GLU A 215 6.81 -9.10 12.98
N ASP A 216 8.00 -9.69 12.91
CA ASP A 216 8.91 -9.56 11.78
C ASP A 216 9.93 -10.71 11.72
N VAL A 217 10.60 -10.79 10.57
CA VAL A 217 11.72 -11.70 10.30
C VAL A 217 12.86 -10.85 9.77
N ILE A 218 14.02 -10.89 10.43
CA ILE A 218 15.14 -9.98 10.13
C ILE A 218 16.40 -10.80 9.89
N LEU A 219 17.09 -10.58 8.76
CA LEU A 219 18.44 -11.10 8.55
C LEU A 219 19.41 -10.43 9.53
N THR A 220 19.94 -11.18 10.48
CA THR A 220 20.86 -10.68 11.52
C THR A 220 22.32 -10.94 11.20
N ASP A 221 22.62 -12.00 10.45
CA ASP A 221 23.99 -12.35 10.06
C ASP A 221 24.06 -13.03 8.69
N LYS A 222 25.15 -12.78 7.97
CA LYS A 222 25.51 -13.44 6.72
C LYS A 222 27.00 -13.74 6.71
N PHE A 223 27.32 -15.03 6.60
CA PHE A 223 28.69 -15.53 6.67
C PHE A 223 29.00 -16.42 5.47
N VAL A 224 30.22 -16.35 4.91
CA VAL A 224 30.68 -17.27 3.85
C VAL A 224 31.82 -18.11 4.40
N HIS A 225 31.67 -19.43 4.37
CA HIS A 225 32.66 -20.34 4.92
C HIS A 225 33.89 -20.43 4.02
N PRO A 226 35.11 -20.13 4.50
CA PRO A 226 36.28 -19.91 3.66
C PRO A 226 36.78 -21.15 2.91
N LYS A 227 36.46 -22.36 3.40
CA LYS A 227 36.93 -23.62 2.78
C LYS A 227 35.91 -24.25 1.82
N THR A 228 34.63 -24.07 2.09
CA THR A 228 33.55 -24.72 1.34
C THR A 228 32.82 -23.74 0.43
N ASN A 229 33.09 -22.44 0.58
CA ASN A 229 32.40 -21.34 -0.06
C ASN A 229 30.87 -21.34 0.15
N LYS A 230 30.36 -22.13 1.12
CA LYS A 230 28.95 -22.15 1.48
C LYS A 230 28.59 -20.85 2.20
N THR A 231 27.44 -20.26 1.85
CA THR A 231 26.89 -19.08 2.55
C THR A 231 25.96 -19.55 3.66
N SER A 232 26.17 -19.07 4.88
CA SER A 232 25.26 -19.19 6.01
C SER A 232 24.45 -17.90 6.15
N LEU A 233 23.16 -18.02 6.39
CA LEU A 233 22.26 -16.92 6.77
C LEU A 233 21.72 -17.18 8.17
N CYS A 234 21.58 -16.13 8.97
CA CYS A 234 20.91 -16.16 10.27
C CYS A 234 19.75 -15.18 10.25
N TYR A 235 18.54 -15.67 10.47
CA TYR A 235 17.35 -14.85 10.60
C TYR A 235 16.84 -14.87 12.03
N ARG A 236 16.50 -13.70 12.56
CA ARG A 236 15.75 -13.57 13.81
C ARG A 236 14.27 -13.51 13.50
N VAL A 237 13.50 -14.41 14.12
CA VAL A 237 12.04 -14.39 14.11
C VAL A 237 11.57 -13.80 15.44
N ASN A 238 10.91 -12.64 15.38
CA ASN A 238 10.39 -11.96 16.56
C ASN A 238 8.91 -12.32 16.76
N TYR A 239 8.61 -13.08 17.81
CA TYR A 239 7.25 -13.46 18.17
C TYR A 239 6.68 -12.46 19.16
N ARG A 240 5.54 -11.86 18.81
CA ARG A 240 4.73 -11.01 19.69
C ARG A 240 3.29 -11.03 19.21
N SER A 241 2.39 -11.53 20.06
CA SER A 241 0.95 -11.38 19.87
C SER A 241 0.52 -9.96 20.23
N MET A 242 -0.44 -9.42 19.48
CA MET A 242 -1.09 -8.16 19.81
C MET A 242 -2.10 -8.31 20.95
N GLU A 243 -2.53 -9.53 21.29
CA GLU A 243 -3.67 -9.75 22.20
C GLU A 243 -3.27 -10.35 23.55
N ARG A 244 -2.13 -11.06 23.63
CA ARG A 244 -1.66 -11.72 24.87
C ARG A 244 -0.14 -11.92 24.94
N SER A 245 0.36 -12.27 26.12
CA SER A 245 1.74 -12.72 26.29
C SER A 245 1.95 -14.08 25.64
N LEU A 246 3.15 -14.27 25.07
CA LEU A 246 3.61 -15.55 24.56
C LEU A 246 4.56 -16.21 25.57
N THR A 247 4.33 -17.49 25.83
CA THR A 247 5.19 -18.39 26.61
C THR A 247 6.36 -18.88 25.76
N ASN A 248 7.46 -19.29 26.39
CA ASN A 248 8.57 -19.86 25.65
C ASN A 248 8.22 -21.21 25.01
N ASP A 249 7.37 -22.01 25.66
CA ASP A 249 7.01 -23.34 25.17
C ASP A 249 6.19 -23.27 23.88
N GLU A 250 5.19 -22.38 23.81
CA GLU A 250 4.42 -22.20 22.57
C GLU A 250 5.29 -21.68 21.41
N VAL A 251 6.19 -20.74 21.71
CA VAL A 251 7.11 -20.18 20.71
C VAL A 251 8.09 -21.25 20.23
N ASN A 252 8.57 -22.12 21.12
CA ASN A 252 9.47 -23.21 20.75
C ASN A 252 8.78 -24.22 19.81
N VAL A 253 7.51 -24.56 20.06
CA VAL A 253 6.74 -25.46 19.18
C VAL A 253 6.60 -24.86 17.78
N LEU A 254 6.22 -23.58 17.70
CA LEU A 254 6.10 -22.87 16.42
C LEU A 254 7.46 -22.79 15.69
N HIS A 255 8.52 -22.44 16.41
CA HIS A 255 9.85 -22.30 15.83
C HIS A 255 10.39 -23.63 15.31
N GLN A 256 10.16 -24.73 16.02
CA GLN A 256 10.53 -26.07 15.57
C GLN A 256 9.77 -26.47 14.29
N ALA A 257 8.48 -26.14 14.20
CA ALA A 257 7.71 -26.38 12.97
C ALA A 257 8.27 -25.58 11.79
N ILE A 258 8.68 -24.32 12.01
CA ILE A 258 9.34 -23.49 11.00
C ILE A 258 10.68 -24.11 10.56
N GLU A 259 11.57 -24.49 11.49
CA GLU A 259 12.85 -25.12 11.16
C GLU A 259 12.68 -26.38 10.29
N GLN A 260 11.69 -27.22 10.62
CA GLN A 260 11.37 -28.43 9.88
C GLN A 260 10.91 -28.11 8.47
N ARG A 261 9.95 -27.19 8.31
CA ARG A 261 9.43 -26.77 6.99
C ARG A 261 10.50 -26.11 6.15
N VAL A 262 11.30 -25.21 6.72
CA VAL A 262 12.43 -24.56 6.03
C VAL A 262 13.42 -25.60 5.49
N THR A 263 13.75 -26.62 6.28
CA THR A 263 14.63 -27.71 5.84
C THR A 263 14.01 -28.54 4.70
N GLN A 264 12.72 -28.89 4.82
CA GLN A 264 12.03 -29.78 3.87
C GLN A 264 11.66 -29.08 2.56
N GLU A 265 11.17 -27.84 2.63
CA GLU A 265 10.61 -27.10 1.51
C GLU A 265 11.68 -26.26 0.79
N LEU A 266 12.66 -25.70 1.51
CA LEU A 266 13.71 -24.84 0.92
C LEU A 266 15.03 -25.58 0.67
N GLY A 267 15.12 -26.85 1.08
CA GLY A 267 16.30 -27.69 0.91
C GLY A 267 17.57 -27.14 1.57
N VAL A 268 17.41 -26.38 2.66
CA VAL A 268 18.53 -25.79 3.40
C VAL A 268 19.00 -26.71 4.53
N GLU A 269 20.25 -26.56 4.95
CA GLU A 269 20.84 -27.34 6.04
C GLU A 269 20.94 -26.46 7.29
N ILE A 270 20.15 -26.76 8.33
CA ILE A 270 20.17 -26.01 9.60
C ILE A 270 21.56 -26.03 10.23
N ARG A 271 22.00 -24.85 10.66
CA ARG A 271 23.25 -24.61 11.37
C ARG A 271 22.90 -24.10 12.77
N ARG A 272 23.22 -24.88 13.80
CA ARG A 272 23.07 -24.49 15.20
C ARG A 272 24.32 -23.81 15.74
#